data_AF-A0A7J9PX05-F1
#
_entry.id   AF-A0A7J9PX05-F1
#
_cell.length_a   1.000
_cell.length_b   1.000
_cell.length_c   1.000
_cell.angle_alpha   90.00
_cell.angle_beta   90.00
_cell.angle_gamma   90.00
#
_symmetry.space_group_name_H-M   'P 1'
#
loop_
_entity.id
_entity.type
_entity.pdbx_description
1 polymer ?
#
loop_
_entity_poly.entity_id
_entity_poly.type
_entity_poly.pdbx_seq_one_letter_code
_entity_poly.pdbx_strand_id
1 'polypeptide(L)'
;MVKKKKGMKECPVCKCSLKPENYNGHMRNVHGKTVEDEGVRKSEEYRPKTKRERQESKRTALRRIQLEERQRMMKIAAVVATVLIVVIGVGIYYIVSMKAGLGTDTPAETTNPEEGKIRIQKSDVADGKIHYYIYNDVTYFAHKNPNGNYKTRISECAPCGNQGDDTVPGRGFSLQYDGNIIYCNTCGTTWDTENYIV
;
A
#
# COMPACT_ATOMS: atom_id res chain seq x y z
N MET A 1 23.16 54.07 33.20
CA MET A 1 23.34 53.00 32.19
C MET A 1 22.04 52.22 32.05
N VAL A 2 21.33 52.38 30.94
CA VAL A 2 20.05 51.66 30.68
C VAL A 2 20.39 50.26 30.16
N LYS A 3 20.00 49.22 30.92
CA LYS A 3 20.24 47.82 30.56
C LYS A 3 19.50 47.50 29.24
N LYS A 4 20.23 47.16 28.17
CA LYS A 4 19.64 46.70 26.90
C LYS A 4 18.82 45.43 27.14
N LYS A 5 17.50 45.49 26.90
CA LYS A 5 16.63 44.32 26.94
C LYS A 5 17.02 43.37 25.80
N LYS A 6 17.35 42.12 26.14
CA LYS A 6 17.80 41.08 25.19
C LYS A 6 16.74 40.91 24.09
N GLY A 7 17.15 40.99 22.82
CA GLY A 7 16.28 40.77 21.66
C GLY A 7 15.60 42.00 21.04
N MET A 8 15.87 43.22 21.52
CA MET A 8 15.37 44.44 20.88
C MET A 8 16.40 45.05 19.91
N LYS A 9 15.92 45.53 18.75
CA LYS A 9 16.72 46.32 17.80
C LYS A 9 16.50 47.80 18.08
N GLU A 10 17.58 48.57 18.12
CA GLU A 10 17.54 50.01 18.30
C GLU A 10 17.50 50.68 16.92
N CYS A 11 16.50 51.52 16.66
CA CYS A 11 16.44 52.26 15.42
C CYS A 11 17.56 53.32 15.38
N PRO A 12 18.36 53.38 14.31
CA PRO A 12 19.53 54.27 14.24
C PRO A 12 19.15 55.76 14.20
N VAL A 13 17.92 56.08 13.76
CA VAL A 13 17.44 57.45 13.55
C VAL A 13 16.81 58.02 14.82
N CYS A 14 15.79 57.36 15.39
CA CYS A 14 15.09 57.82 16.62
C CYS A 14 15.70 57.32 17.94
N LYS A 15 16.66 56.37 17.91
CA LYS A 15 17.18 55.64 19.10
C LYS A 15 16.12 54.89 19.92
N CYS A 16 14.95 54.64 19.33
CA CYS A 16 13.88 53.90 19.95
C CYS A 16 14.12 52.37 19.86
N SER A 17 13.90 51.65 20.97
CA SER A 17 14.10 50.20 21.06
C SER A 17 12.84 49.44 20.65
N LEU A 18 12.93 48.63 19.60
CA LEU A 18 11.80 47.96 18.95
C LEU A 18 12.01 46.45 18.89
N LYS A 19 10.91 45.70 18.87
CA LYS A 19 10.96 44.27 18.54
C LYS A 19 11.36 44.08 17.07
N PRO A 20 12.10 43.01 16.71
CA PRO A 20 12.54 42.77 15.32
C PRO A 20 11.39 42.74 14.31
N GLU A 21 10.24 42.19 14.70
CA GLU A 21 9.01 42.11 13.89
C GLU A 21 8.47 43.50 13.48
N ASN A 22 8.62 44.50 14.36
CA ASN A 22 8.08 45.84 14.15
C ASN A 22 9.11 46.83 13.57
N TYR A 23 10.37 46.43 13.45
CA TYR A 23 11.46 47.30 13.03
C TYR A 23 11.26 47.82 11.60
N ASN A 24 10.87 46.94 10.66
CA ASN A 24 10.66 47.33 9.25
C ASN A 24 9.45 48.24 9.07
N GLY A 25 8.35 47.98 9.80
CA GLY A 25 7.18 48.85 9.79
C GLY A 25 7.49 50.24 10.32
N HIS A 26 8.28 50.32 11.39
CA HIS A 26 8.73 51.59 11.95
C HIS A 26 9.60 52.39 10.97
N MET A 27 10.61 51.76 10.34
CA MET A 27 11.49 52.45 9.38
C MET A 27 10.70 53.01 8.18
N ARG A 28 9.70 52.26 7.70
CA ARG A 28 8.84 52.70 6.60
C ARG A 28 7.90 53.83 7.02
N ASN A 29 7.24 53.73 8.17
CA ASN A 29 6.18 54.66 8.56
C ASN A 29 6.69 55.94 9.20
N VAL A 30 7.79 55.87 9.97
CA VAL A 30 8.32 57.01 10.72
C VAL A 30 9.44 57.72 9.96
N HIS A 31 10.23 56.97 9.18
CA HIS A 31 11.39 57.52 8.48
C HIS A 31 11.24 57.52 6.95
N GLY A 32 10.14 56.99 6.41
CA GLY A 32 9.91 56.91 4.96
C GLY A 32 10.95 56.07 4.21
N LYS A 33 11.82 55.35 4.92
CA LYS A 33 12.92 54.58 4.35
C LYS A 33 12.56 53.12 4.32
N THR A 34 12.41 52.56 3.12
CA THR A 34 12.52 51.13 2.91
C THR A 34 13.99 50.74 3.07
N VAL A 35 14.28 49.67 3.80
CA VAL A 35 15.65 49.17 4.09
C VAL A 35 16.38 48.68 2.80
N GLU A 36 15.85 48.99 1.62
CA GLU A 36 16.37 48.61 0.31
C GLU A 36 17.20 49.73 -0.37
N ASP A 37 17.31 50.92 0.24
CA ASP A 37 17.96 52.08 -0.41
C ASP A 37 19.49 52.19 -0.28
N GLU A 38 20.18 51.20 0.32
CA GLU A 38 21.65 51.24 0.45
C GLU A 38 22.43 50.31 -0.49
N GLY A 39 21.82 49.73 -1.52
CA GLY A 39 22.69 49.06 -2.50
C GLY A 39 22.08 48.37 -3.70
N VAL A 40 21.51 49.11 -4.65
CA VAL A 40 21.60 48.72 -6.08
C VAL A 40 21.63 49.97 -6.96
N ARG A 41 22.85 50.34 -7.38
CA ARG A 41 23.10 51.30 -8.45
C ARG A 41 22.97 50.55 -9.79
N LYS A 42 21.79 50.58 -10.42
CA LYS A 42 21.61 50.41 -11.87
C LYS A 42 20.41 51.25 -12.30
N SER A 43 20.71 52.43 -12.80
CA SER A 43 19.76 53.29 -13.51
C SER A 43 19.35 52.63 -14.83
N GLU A 44 18.31 51.80 -14.80
CA GLU A 44 17.51 51.56 -16.00
C GLU A 44 16.52 52.71 -16.15
N GLU A 45 16.63 53.38 -17.29
CA GLU A 45 15.76 54.43 -17.78
C GLU A 45 14.28 54.05 -17.64
N TYR A 46 13.58 54.69 -16.69
CA TYR A 46 12.16 54.46 -16.46
C TYR A 46 11.35 55.09 -17.61
N ARG A 47 11.16 54.33 -18.68
CA ARG A 47 10.13 54.60 -19.69
C ARG A 47 8.77 54.21 -19.10
N PRO A 48 7.81 55.14 -18.94
CA PRO A 48 6.47 54.79 -18.48
C PRO A 48 5.81 53.90 -19.52
N LYS A 49 5.65 52.61 -19.18
CA LYS A 49 5.02 51.60 -20.03
C LYS A 49 3.60 52.05 -20.39
N THR A 50 3.28 52.00 -21.68
CA THR A 50 1.97 52.36 -22.19
C THR A 50 0.89 51.41 -21.63
N LYS A 51 -0.38 51.86 -21.56
CA LYS A 51 -1.49 51.04 -21.01
C LYS A 51 -1.57 49.65 -21.66
N ARG A 52 -1.14 49.53 -22.92
CA ARG A 52 -1.12 48.29 -23.71
C ARG A 52 -0.06 47.30 -23.23
N GLU A 53 1.18 47.75 -22.99
CA GLU A 53 2.26 46.92 -22.42
C GLU A 53 1.96 46.47 -20.98
N ARG A 54 1.27 47.30 -20.21
CA ARG A 54 0.81 46.97 -18.84
C ARG A 54 -0.29 45.89 -18.84
N GLN A 55 -1.03 45.77 -19.93
CA GLN A 55 -2.08 44.76 -20.09
C GLN A 55 -1.48 43.43 -20.62
N GLU A 56 -0.49 43.49 -21.51
CA GLU A 56 0.25 42.32 -22.00
C GLU A 56 1.12 41.68 -20.91
N SER A 57 1.77 42.47 -20.04
CA SER A 57 2.54 41.94 -18.91
C SER A 57 1.66 41.21 -17.89
N LYS A 58 0.42 41.69 -17.68
CA LYS A 58 -0.57 41.01 -16.82
C LYS A 58 -1.04 39.69 -17.43
N ARG A 59 -1.25 39.62 -18.75
CA ARG A 59 -1.63 38.38 -19.45
C ARG A 59 -0.51 37.34 -19.43
N THR A 60 0.75 37.75 -19.55
CA THR A 60 1.90 36.84 -19.48
C THR A 60 2.19 36.36 -18.06
N ALA A 61 1.99 37.21 -17.03
CA ALA A 61 2.10 36.80 -15.63
C ALA A 61 1.03 35.76 -15.25
N LEU A 62 -0.23 35.95 -15.67
CA LEU A 62 -1.32 34.98 -15.45
C LEU A 62 -1.06 33.62 -16.09
N ARG A 63 -0.47 33.60 -17.31
CA ARG A 63 -0.10 32.33 -17.97
C ARG A 63 0.99 31.56 -17.22
N ARG A 64 1.94 32.25 -16.57
CA ARG A 64 2.98 31.59 -15.77
C ARG A 64 2.41 30.95 -14.50
N ILE A 65 1.50 31.64 -13.82
CA ILE A 65 0.82 31.11 -12.62
C ILE A 65 0.00 29.86 -12.96
N GLN A 66 -0.73 29.88 -14.08
CA GLN A 66 -1.51 28.71 -14.54
C GLN A 66 -0.63 27.50 -14.91
N LEU A 67 0.57 27.73 -15.45
CA LEU A 67 1.51 26.64 -15.77
C LEU A 67 2.11 26.01 -14.51
N GLU A 68 2.41 26.81 -13.49
CA GLU A 68 2.92 26.31 -12.20
C GLU A 68 1.86 25.46 -11.45
N GLU A 69 0.60 25.89 -11.46
CA GLU A 69 -0.50 25.11 -10.87
C GLU A 69 -0.72 23.78 -11.60
N ARG A 70 -0.67 23.78 -12.93
CA ARG A 70 -0.75 22.54 -13.72
C ARG A 70 0.41 21.60 -13.44
N GLN A 71 1.63 22.10 -13.29
CA GLN A 71 2.78 21.27 -12.96
C GLN A 71 2.68 20.66 -11.54
N ARG A 72 2.16 21.41 -10.56
CA ARG A 72 1.91 20.86 -9.21
C ARG A 72 0.84 19.78 -9.23
N MET A 73 -0.26 20.01 -9.94
CA MET A 73 -1.33 19.02 -10.11
C MET A 73 -0.83 17.76 -10.81
N MET A 74 0.00 17.88 -11.86
CA MET A 74 0.57 16.70 -12.53
C MET A 74 1.54 15.92 -11.63
N LYS A 75 2.35 16.59 -10.79
CA LYS A 75 3.22 15.90 -9.82
C LYS A 75 2.41 15.12 -8.78
N ILE A 76 1.35 15.72 -8.25
CA ILE A 76 0.46 15.05 -7.29
C ILE A 76 -0.25 13.87 -7.96
N ALA A 77 -0.81 14.06 -9.16
CA ALA A 77 -1.47 13.01 -9.92
C ALA A 77 -0.52 11.84 -10.22
N ALA A 78 0.74 12.13 -10.57
CA ALA A 78 1.76 11.10 -10.78
C ALA A 78 2.01 10.28 -9.51
N VAL A 79 2.22 10.94 -8.36
CA VAL A 79 2.42 10.23 -7.07
C VAL A 79 1.22 9.35 -6.71
N VAL A 80 0.00 9.88 -6.85
CA VAL A 80 -1.24 9.14 -6.56
C VAL A 80 -1.38 7.92 -7.48
N ALA A 81 -1.10 8.08 -8.78
CA ALA A 81 -1.12 6.97 -9.72
C ALA A 81 -0.10 5.88 -9.36
N THR A 82 1.12 6.26 -8.95
CA THR A 82 2.14 5.29 -8.53
C THR A 82 1.70 4.53 -7.28
N VAL A 83 1.14 5.22 -6.28
CA VAL A 83 0.63 4.57 -5.06
C VAL A 83 -0.51 3.59 -5.39
N LEU A 84 -1.44 3.98 -6.26
CA LEU A 84 -2.51 3.10 -6.73
C LEU A 84 -1.98 1.84 -7.42
N ILE A 85 -0.98 1.97 -8.30
CA ILE A 85 -0.36 0.82 -8.98
C ILE A 85 0.30 -0.12 -7.97
N VAL A 86 1.01 0.40 -6.97
CA VAL A 86 1.64 -0.42 -5.93
C VAL A 86 0.58 -1.15 -5.09
N VAL A 87 -0.49 -0.47 -4.67
CA VAL A 87 -1.57 -1.09 -3.89
C VAL A 87 -2.27 -2.20 -4.70
N ILE A 88 -2.57 -1.94 -5.97
CA ILE A 88 -3.16 -2.95 -6.87
C ILE A 88 -2.19 -4.11 -7.08
N GLY A 89 -0.90 -3.83 -7.33
CA GLY A 89 0.13 -4.84 -7.52
C GLY A 89 0.30 -5.75 -6.30
N VAL A 90 0.34 -5.18 -5.09
CA VAL A 90 0.39 -5.94 -3.84
C VAL A 90 -0.89 -6.74 -3.63
N GLY A 91 -2.06 -6.17 -3.92
CA GLY A 91 -3.34 -6.88 -3.84
C GLY A 91 -3.42 -8.07 -4.78
N ILE A 92 -3.04 -7.89 -6.05
CA ILE A 92 -2.97 -8.98 -7.04
C ILE A 92 -1.94 -10.02 -6.61
N TYR A 93 -0.76 -9.62 -6.15
CA TYR A 93 0.24 -10.54 -5.62
C TYR A 93 -0.30 -11.36 -4.45
N TYR A 94 -1.04 -10.75 -3.52
CA TYR A 94 -1.63 -11.45 -2.38
C TYR A 94 -2.73 -12.42 -2.82
N ILE A 95 -3.62 -12.01 -3.74
CA ILE A 95 -4.67 -12.86 -4.30
C ILE A 95 -4.06 -14.03 -5.08
N VAL A 96 -3.04 -13.78 -5.89
CA VAL A 96 -2.34 -14.82 -6.67
C VAL A 96 -1.55 -15.74 -5.74
N SER A 97 -0.93 -15.23 -4.67
CA SER A 97 -0.23 -16.06 -3.67
C SER A 97 -1.19 -16.92 -2.86
N MET A 98 -2.38 -16.41 -2.53
CA MET A 98 -3.45 -17.19 -1.92
C MET A 98 -3.99 -18.27 -2.87
N LYS A 99 -4.09 -17.97 -4.17
CA LYS A 99 -4.49 -18.95 -5.19
C LYS A 99 -3.37 -19.93 -5.57
N ALA A 100 -2.10 -19.57 -5.45
CA ALA A 100 -0.97 -20.45 -5.70
C ALA A 100 -0.79 -21.53 -4.62
N GLY A 101 -1.46 -21.36 -3.47
CA GLY A 101 -1.60 -22.40 -2.45
C GLY A 101 -2.81 -23.33 -2.65
N LEU A 102 -3.71 -23.03 -3.59
CA LEU A 102 -4.80 -23.93 -3.99
C LEU A 102 -4.23 -24.86 -5.07
N GLY A 103 -3.77 -26.03 -4.65
CA GLY A 103 -3.45 -27.11 -5.58
C GLY A 103 -4.67 -27.36 -6.46
N THR A 104 -4.53 -27.10 -7.76
CA THR A 104 -5.47 -27.42 -8.86
C THR A 104 -6.87 -27.83 -8.37
N ASP A 105 -7.78 -26.84 -8.24
CA ASP A 105 -9.20 -26.98 -7.86
C ASP A 105 -10.04 -27.80 -8.85
N THR A 106 -9.44 -28.68 -9.64
CA THR A 106 -10.16 -29.61 -10.49
C THR A 106 -10.37 -30.89 -9.66
N PRO A 107 -11.55 -31.10 -9.05
CA PRO A 107 -11.84 -32.36 -8.41
C PRO A 107 -11.66 -33.46 -9.45
N ALA A 108 -10.78 -34.42 -9.16
CA ALA A 108 -10.68 -35.61 -10.00
C ALA A 108 -12.00 -36.38 -9.85
N GLU A 109 -12.75 -36.49 -10.95
CA GLU A 109 -14.00 -37.24 -11.01
C GLU A 109 -13.67 -38.73 -10.82
N THR A 110 -14.17 -39.33 -9.73
CA THR A 110 -13.95 -40.74 -9.44
C THR A 110 -14.73 -41.61 -10.43
N THR A 111 -14.00 -42.42 -11.19
CA THR A 111 -14.55 -43.13 -12.35
C THR A 111 -15.29 -44.44 -12.02
N ASN A 112 -15.44 -44.83 -10.75
CA ASN A 112 -16.17 -46.07 -10.43
C ASN A 112 -16.68 -46.13 -8.97
N PRO A 113 -17.91 -45.68 -8.68
CA PRO A 113 -18.55 -45.91 -7.39
C PRO A 113 -19.00 -47.37 -7.28
N GLU A 114 -18.06 -48.29 -7.00
CA GLU A 114 -18.42 -49.61 -6.47
C GLU A 114 -18.73 -49.45 -4.98
N GLU A 115 -20.01 -49.62 -4.61
CA GLU A 115 -20.56 -49.73 -3.25
C GLU A 115 -19.69 -49.11 -2.13
N GLY A 116 -19.85 -47.79 -1.91
CA GLY A 116 -19.31 -47.12 -0.72
C GLY A 116 -17.80 -46.98 -0.65
N LYS A 117 -17.07 -47.29 -1.74
CA LYS A 117 -15.60 -47.16 -1.79
C LYS A 117 -15.17 -46.14 -2.84
N ILE A 118 -14.25 -45.28 -2.45
CA ILE A 118 -13.56 -44.34 -3.33
C ILE A 118 -12.23 -44.98 -3.72
N ARG A 119 -11.99 -45.18 -5.01
CA ARG A 119 -10.67 -45.63 -5.53
C ARG A 119 -9.93 -44.43 -6.10
N ILE A 120 -8.78 -44.11 -5.51
CA ILE A 120 -7.87 -43.07 -5.98
C ILE A 120 -6.67 -43.75 -6.66
N GLN A 121 -6.39 -43.42 -7.92
CA GLN A 121 -5.19 -43.95 -8.57
C GLN A 121 -3.96 -43.23 -8.03
N LYS A 122 -2.93 -44.01 -7.67
CA LYS A 122 -1.67 -43.46 -7.14
C LYS A 122 -0.93 -42.54 -8.12
N SER A 123 -1.16 -42.72 -9.43
CA SER A 123 -0.64 -41.86 -10.51
C SER A 123 -1.19 -40.44 -10.45
N ASP A 124 -2.38 -40.26 -9.87
CA ASP A 124 -3.10 -38.99 -9.88
C ASP A 124 -2.66 -38.09 -8.73
N VAL A 125 -1.90 -38.63 -7.77
CA VAL A 125 -1.38 -37.93 -6.60
C VAL A 125 0.10 -37.63 -6.81
N ALA A 126 0.38 -36.38 -7.17
CA ALA A 126 1.74 -35.88 -7.38
C ALA A 126 2.50 -35.70 -6.07
N ASP A 127 3.82 -35.81 -6.14
CA ASP A 127 4.72 -35.58 -5.02
C ASP A 127 4.59 -34.15 -4.46
N GLY A 128 4.51 -34.03 -3.13
CA GLY A 128 4.53 -32.75 -2.42
C GLY A 128 3.27 -31.89 -2.62
N LYS A 129 2.17 -32.46 -3.11
CA LYS A 129 0.89 -31.75 -3.31
C LYS A 129 -0.27 -32.48 -2.64
N ILE A 130 -1.28 -31.70 -2.23
CA ILE A 130 -2.59 -32.21 -1.86
C ILE A 130 -3.46 -32.26 -3.11
N HIS A 131 -4.13 -33.39 -3.31
CA HIS A 131 -5.11 -33.62 -4.37
C HIS A 131 -6.48 -33.82 -3.74
N TYR A 132 -7.49 -33.13 -4.26
CA TYR A 132 -8.85 -33.15 -3.74
C TYR A 132 -9.77 -34.05 -4.58
N TYR A 133 -10.64 -34.78 -3.88
CA TYR A 133 -11.63 -35.70 -4.45
C TYR A 133 -12.98 -35.44 -3.79
N ILE A 134 -14.07 -35.56 -4.53
CA ILE A 134 -15.43 -35.37 -3.98
C ILE A 134 -16.22 -36.65 -4.18
N TYR A 135 -16.86 -37.13 -3.13
CA TYR A 135 -17.75 -38.30 -3.17
C TYR A 135 -18.90 -38.10 -2.19
N ASN A 136 -20.14 -38.25 -2.67
CA ASN A 136 -21.36 -38.00 -1.88
C ASN A 136 -21.32 -36.65 -1.13
N ASP A 137 -20.94 -35.57 -1.83
CA ASP A 137 -20.80 -34.21 -1.29
C ASP A 137 -19.74 -34.01 -0.19
N VAL A 138 -19.01 -35.08 0.16
CA VAL A 138 -17.88 -35.04 1.08
C VAL A 138 -16.60 -34.86 0.28
N THR A 139 -15.82 -33.85 0.67
CA THR A 139 -14.49 -33.62 0.09
C THR A 139 -13.46 -34.45 0.86
N TYR A 140 -12.66 -35.20 0.13
CA TYR A 140 -11.51 -35.94 0.62
C TYR A 140 -10.25 -35.34 0.01
N PHE A 141 -9.12 -35.55 0.67
CA PHE A 141 -7.84 -35.21 0.10
C PHE A 141 -6.85 -36.37 0.22
N ALA A 142 -5.98 -36.49 -0.77
CA ALA A 142 -4.85 -37.40 -0.78
C ALA A 142 -3.55 -36.61 -0.93
N HIS A 143 -2.50 -37.06 -0.28
CA HIS A 143 -1.15 -36.55 -0.51
C HIS A 143 -0.13 -37.68 -0.48
N LYS A 144 0.98 -37.48 -1.19
CA LYS A 144 2.14 -38.36 -1.18
C LYS A 144 3.23 -37.70 -0.35
N ASN A 145 3.61 -38.35 0.74
CA ASN A 145 4.68 -37.91 1.62
C ASN A 145 6.05 -38.02 0.92
N PRO A 146 7.05 -37.24 1.35
CA PRO A 146 8.41 -37.33 0.82
C PRO A 146 9.03 -38.74 0.94
N ASN A 147 8.59 -39.53 1.91
CA ASN A 147 8.99 -40.94 2.09
C ASN A 147 8.32 -41.91 1.10
N GLY A 148 7.48 -41.42 0.18
CA GLY A 148 6.77 -42.22 -0.83
C GLY A 148 5.46 -42.84 -0.35
N ASN A 149 5.08 -42.65 0.92
CA ASN A 149 3.80 -43.15 1.43
C ASN A 149 2.64 -42.24 1.02
N TYR A 150 1.48 -42.85 0.76
CA TYR A 150 0.24 -42.13 0.45
C TYR A 150 -0.62 -42.06 1.70
N LYS A 151 -1.24 -40.91 1.92
CA LYS A 151 -2.15 -40.68 3.02
C LYS A 151 -3.40 -39.99 2.50
N THR A 152 -4.55 -40.37 3.05
CA THR A 152 -5.86 -39.86 2.65
C THR A 152 -6.65 -39.43 3.87
N ARG A 153 -7.49 -38.41 3.76
CA ARG A 153 -8.37 -37.95 4.84
C ARG A 153 -9.63 -37.30 4.27
N ILE A 154 -10.68 -37.24 5.08
CA ILE A 154 -11.77 -36.28 4.87
C ILE A 154 -11.21 -34.86 5.05
N SER A 155 -11.57 -33.97 4.13
CA SER A 155 -11.21 -32.56 4.12
C SER A 155 -12.09 -31.76 5.10
N GLU A 156 -12.07 -32.17 6.35
CA GLU A 156 -12.76 -31.50 7.46
C GLU A 156 -11.79 -31.17 8.58
N CYS A 157 -11.72 -29.89 8.93
CA CYS A 157 -10.96 -29.41 10.07
C CYS A 157 -11.82 -29.58 11.33
N ALA A 158 -11.43 -30.46 12.26
CA ALA A 158 -12.22 -30.71 13.47
C ALA A 158 -12.57 -29.44 14.28
N PRO A 159 -11.63 -28.48 14.49
CA PRO A 159 -11.97 -27.18 15.07
C PRO A 159 -13.03 -26.38 14.32
N CYS A 160 -13.07 -26.44 12.98
CA CYS A 160 -14.02 -25.70 12.15
C CYS A 160 -15.35 -26.44 11.98
N GLY A 161 -15.33 -27.76 11.80
CA GLY A 161 -16.52 -28.59 11.62
C GLY A 161 -17.41 -28.64 12.88
N ASN A 162 -16.81 -28.47 14.05
CA ASN A 162 -17.55 -28.40 15.31
C ASN A 162 -18.19 -27.02 15.59
N GLN A 163 -17.97 -26.01 14.74
CA GLN A 163 -18.53 -24.67 14.96
C GLN A 163 -19.97 -24.51 14.49
N GLY A 164 -20.57 -25.53 13.86
CA GLY A 164 -22.01 -25.57 13.53
C GLY A 164 -22.47 -24.46 12.57
N ASP A 165 -21.53 -23.75 11.95
CA ASP A 165 -21.81 -22.69 11.00
C ASP A 165 -21.55 -23.18 9.58
N ASP A 166 -22.63 -23.59 8.93
CA ASP A 166 -22.64 -24.05 7.53
C ASP A 166 -22.16 -22.97 6.55
N THR A 167 -21.98 -21.72 6.99
CA THR A 167 -21.50 -20.60 6.17
C THR A 167 -19.99 -20.45 6.13
N VAL A 168 -19.25 -21.15 7.00
CA VAL A 168 -17.78 -21.18 6.93
C VAL A 168 -17.36 -22.45 6.19
N PRO A 169 -17.02 -22.39 4.89
CA PRO A 169 -16.45 -23.53 4.19
C PRO A 169 -15.06 -23.82 4.78
N GLY A 170 -15.02 -24.60 5.86
CA GLY A 170 -13.81 -25.15 6.48
C GLY A 170 -13.15 -26.24 5.64
N ARG A 171 -13.18 -26.09 4.30
CA ARG A 171 -12.86 -27.13 3.32
C ARG A 171 -11.52 -26.92 2.61
N GLY A 172 -10.69 -26.01 3.10
CA GLY A 172 -9.38 -25.73 2.53
C GLY A 172 -8.27 -26.20 3.45
N PHE A 173 -7.49 -27.17 2.99
CA PHE A 173 -6.19 -27.51 3.58
C PHE A 173 -5.09 -27.08 2.63
N SER A 174 -3.90 -26.87 3.16
CA SER A 174 -2.73 -26.56 2.35
C SER A 174 -1.51 -27.20 2.98
N LEU A 175 -0.48 -27.45 2.18
CA LEU A 175 0.80 -27.95 2.68
C LEU A 175 1.74 -26.78 2.99
N GLN A 176 2.49 -26.90 4.06
CA GLN A 176 3.64 -26.07 4.40
C GLN A 176 4.88 -26.95 4.63
N TYR A 177 6.05 -26.30 4.66
CA TYR A 177 7.33 -26.91 5.02
C TYR A 177 7.63 -28.19 4.22
N ASP A 178 7.72 -28.05 2.89
CA ASP A 178 8.03 -29.14 1.95
C ASP A 178 7.08 -30.35 2.03
N GLY A 179 5.82 -30.12 2.43
CA GLY A 179 4.82 -31.18 2.51
C GLY A 179 4.83 -31.96 3.83
N ASN A 180 5.50 -31.45 4.87
CA ASN A 180 5.53 -32.09 6.19
C ASN A 180 4.42 -31.59 7.13
N ILE A 181 3.81 -30.45 6.82
CA ILE A 181 2.74 -29.87 7.65
C ILE A 181 1.51 -29.61 6.79
N ILE A 182 0.38 -30.17 7.20
CA ILE A 182 -0.94 -29.77 6.72
C ILE A 182 -1.44 -28.65 7.61
N TYR A 183 -1.95 -27.57 7.04
CA TYR A 183 -2.59 -26.51 7.80
C TYR A 183 -3.99 -26.21 7.27
N CYS A 184 -4.90 -25.88 8.18
CA CYS A 184 -6.24 -25.43 7.83
C CYS A 184 -6.19 -23.96 7.43
N ASN A 185 -6.68 -23.63 6.23
CA ASN A 185 -6.72 -22.26 5.72
C ASN A 185 -7.67 -21.35 6.50
N THR A 186 -8.62 -21.92 7.26
CA THR A 186 -9.64 -21.18 8.01
C THR A 186 -9.17 -20.79 9.41
N CYS A 187 -8.78 -21.76 10.24
CA CYS A 187 -8.41 -21.51 11.63
C CYS A 187 -6.89 -21.51 11.90
N GLY A 188 -6.07 -21.85 10.89
CA GLY A 188 -4.62 -21.91 11.02
C GLY A 188 -4.11 -23.11 11.85
N THR A 189 -4.98 -24.02 12.28
CA THR A 189 -4.54 -25.25 12.95
C THR A 189 -3.64 -26.06 12.02
N THR A 190 -2.56 -26.58 12.57
CA THR A 190 -1.55 -27.35 11.85
C THR A 190 -1.51 -28.79 12.35
N TRP A 191 -1.20 -29.71 11.45
CA TRP A 191 -0.96 -31.11 11.72
C TRP A 191 0.26 -31.57 10.95
N ASP A 192 1.06 -32.40 11.60
CA ASP A 192 2.17 -33.10 10.98
C ASP A 192 1.63 -34.19 10.04
N THR A 193 2.16 -34.28 8.81
CA THR A 193 1.74 -35.25 7.79
C THR A 193 2.03 -36.71 8.15
N GLU A 194 2.96 -36.96 9.08
CA GLU A 194 3.23 -38.28 9.64
C GLU A 194 2.23 -38.66 10.73
N ASN A 195 1.79 -37.67 11.53
CA ASN A 195 1.12 -37.89 12.81
C ASN A 195 -0.36 -37.51 12.84
N TYR A 196 -0.97 -37.02 11.76
CA TYR A 196 -2.43 -36.84 11.78
C TYR A 196 -3.13 -38.21 11.75
N ILE A 197 -3.82 -38.52 12.85
CA ILE A 197 -4.57 -39.75 13.04
C ILE A 197 -5.82 -39.71 12.16
N VAL A 198 -6.06 -40.82 11.45
CA VAL A 198 -7.29 -41.11 10.67
C VAL A 198 -8.37 -41.61 11.61
#